data_AF-A0A822EWR5-F1
#
_entry.id   AF-A0A822EWR5-F1
#
_cell.length_a   1.000
_cell.length_b   1.000
_cell.length_c   1.000
_cell.angle_alpha   90.00
_cell.angle_beta   90.00
_cell.angle_gamma   90.00
#
_symmetry.space_group_name_H-M   'P 1'
#
loop_
_entity.id
_entity.type
_entity.pdbx_description
1 polymer ?
#
loop_
_entity_poly.entity_id
_entity_poly.type
_entity_poly.pdbx_seq_one_letter_code
_entity_poly.pdbx_strand_id
1 'polypeptide(L)'
;MLPTHRYCQPLSTFEMFQALSIDESTIEYQQSAWERFKNNINCQLNNVNTLNLSLIIRELFYNNIIRSCGLFAHRIIRVQIASPFYTPVYAALASVINRMLSKIGELTAKHLISSFRRTYQENDKTNCLATTTFIGHFVNQNI
;
A
#
# COMPACT_ATOMS: atom_id res chain seq x y z
N MET A 1 -10.66 25.91 -4.18
CA MET A 1 -9.49 25.01 -4.33
C MET A 1 -9.09 24.53 -2.94
N LEU A 2 -9.40 23.29 -2.60
CA LEU A 2 -9.00 22.71 -1.32
C LEU A 2 -7.57 22.16 -1.43
N PRO A 3 -6.68 22.41 -0.47
CA PRO A 3 -5.35 21.82 -0.47
C PRO A 3 -5.46 20.32 -0.14
N THR A 4 -5.07 19.47 -1.08
CA THR A 4 -5.16 18.00 -0.99
C THR A 4 -3.96 17.34 -0.28
N HIS A 5 -3.11 18.11 0.38
CA HIS A 5 -2.03 17.55 1.19
C HIS A 5 -2.42 17.62 2.67
N ARG A 6 -2.45 16.44 3.31
CA ARG A 6 -2.65 16.15 4.75
C ARG A 6 -4.05 15.68 5.20
N TYR A 7 -4.59 14.63 4.57
CA TYR A 7 -5.54 13.74 5.26
C TYR A 7 -4.85 12.44 5.70
N CYS A 8 -3.96 12.58 6.67
CA CYS A 8 -3.43 11.50 7.49
C CYS A 8 -2.97 12.10 8.82
N GLN A 9 -3.89 12.40 9.75
CA GLN A 9 -3.67 12.50 11.21
C GLN A 9 -5.03 12.73 11.92
N PRO A 10 -5.24 12.15 13.12
CA PRO A 10 -4.52 12.59 14.31
C PRO A 10 -3.55 11.54 14.86
N LEU A 11 -2.31 11.98 14.99
CA LEU A 11 -1.31 11.46 15.91
C LEU A 11 -1.57 12.22 17.21
N SER A 12 -2.26 11.62 18.17
CA SER A 12 -2.23 12.14 19.53
C SER A 12 -1.74 11.05 20.46
N THR A 13 -2.36 9.88 20.43
CA THR A 13 -2.02 8.80 21.38
C THR A 13 -0.58 8.30 21.27
N PHE A 14 -0.06 8.05 20.07
CA PHE A 14 1.32 7.55 19.92
C PHE A 14 2.37 8.61 20.25
N GLU A 15 2.16 9.86 19.82
CA GLU A 15 3.08 10.97 20.14
C GLU A 15 3.05 11.30 21.63
N MET A 16 1.87 11.22 22.25
CA MET A 16 1.73 11.32 23.71
C MET A 16 2.47 10.20 24.41
N PHE A 17 2.36 8.95 23.96
CA PHE A 17 3.08 7.84 24.56
C PHE A 17 4.61 7.98 24.43
N GLN A 18 5.10 8.47 23.29
CA GLN A 18 6.52 8.79 23.12
C GLN A 18 6.96 9.95 24.01
N ALA A 19 6.17 11.02 24.09
CA ALA A 19 6.46 12.18 24.95
C ALA A 19 6.45 11.81 26.44
N LEU A 20 5.57 10.89 26.84
CA LEU A 20 5.46 10.38 28.20
C LEU A 20 6.45 9.24 28.50
N SER A 21 7.28 8.85 27.54
CA SER A 21 8.26 7.74 27.69
C SER A 21 7.62 6.46 28.22
N ILE A 22 6.41 6.14 27.76
CA ILE A 22 5.69 4.93 28.16
C ILE A 22 6.42 3.70 27.61
N ASP A 23 6.49 2.64 28.43
CA ASP A 23 7.24 1.43 28.12
C ASP A 23 6.76 0.78 26.81
N GLU A 24 7.70 0.50 25.91
CA GLU A 24 7.45 -0.08 24.59
C GLU A 24 6.96 -1.53 24.64
N SER A 25 7.11 -2.18 25.80
CA SER A 25 6.58 -3.53 26.06
C SER A 25 5.05 -3.56 26.24
N THR A 26 4.46 -2.40 26.55
CA THR A 26 3.03 -2.26 26.85
C THR A 26 2.16 -2.53 25.61
N ILE A 27 1.05 -3.25 25.80
CA ILE A 27 0.13 -3.63 24.70
C ILE A 27 -0.42 -2.39 24.00
N GLU A 28 -0.81 -1.37 24.76
CA GLU A 28 -1.38 -0.11 24.27
C GLU A 28 -0.37 0.66 23.39
N TYR A 29 0.91 0.67 23.78
CA TYR A 29 1.97 1.28 22.97
C TYR A 29 2.14 0.53 21.65
N GLN A 30 2.21 -0.81 21.70
CA GLN A 30 2.40 -1.63 20.50
C GLN A 30 1.21 -1.53 19.52
N GLN A 31 -0.01 -1.46 20.04
CA GLN A 31 -1.21 -1.21 19.23
C GLN A 31 -1.15 0.17 18.58
N SER A 32 -0.84 1.21 19.35
CA SER A 32 -0.73 2.57 18.84
C SER A 32 0.39 2.71 17.79
N ALA A 33 1.54 2.06 18.04
CA ALA A 33 2.66 1.96 17.10
C ALA A 33 2.24 1.27 15.80
N TRP A 34 1.46 0.18 15.92
CA TRP A 34 0.93 -0.55 14.78
C TRP A 34 -0.07 0.26 13.95
N GLU A 35 -0.97 1.00 14.59
CA GLU A 35 -1.90 1.91 13.89
C GLU A 35 -1.14 3.01 13.15
N ARG A 36 -0.14 3.63 13.81
CA ARG A 36 0.73 4.62 13.16
C ARG A 36 1.45 4.02 11.95
N PHE A 37 1.99 2.82 12.09
CA PHE A 37 2.68 2.10 11.02
C PHE A 37 1.75 1.83 9.82
N LYS A 38 0.55 1.29 10.07
CA LYS A 38 -0.47 1.06 9.02
C LYS A 38 -0.82 2.36 8.29
N ASN A 39 -1.03 3.44 9.04
CA ASN A 39 -1.35 4.74 8.47
C ASN A 39 -0.19 5.25 7.62
N ASN A 40 1.05 5.16 8.08
CA ASN A 40 2.22 5.58 7.31
C ASN A 40 2.28 4.89 5.92
N ILE A 41 2.17 3.56 5.89
CA ILE A 41 2.14 2.78 4.63
C ILE A 41 0.98 3.22 3.74
N ASN A 42 -0.20 3.43 4.31
CA ASN A 42 -1.38 3.89 3.58
C ASN A 42 -1.15 5.27 2.92
N CYS A 43 -0.56 6.22 3.65
CA CYS A 43 -0.29 7.56 3.12
C CYS A 43 0.79 7.52 2.03
N GLN A 44 1.84 6.70 2.21
CA GLN A 44 2.89 6.51 1.20
C GLN A 44 2.32 5.99 -0.12
N LEU A 45 1.48 4.95 -0.06
CA LEU A 45 0.86 4.36 -1.25
C LEU A 45 -0.12 5.32 -1.94
N ASN A 46 -0.87 6.12 -1.17
CA ASN A 46 -1.80 7.12 -1.72
C ASN A 46 -1.10 8.26 -2.46
N ASN A 47 0.14 8.58 -2.09
CA ASN A 47 0.86 9.74 -2.61
C ASN A 47 1.94 9.38 -3.64
N VAL A 48 1.98 8.13 -4.11
CA VAL A 48 2.98 7.70 -5.09
C VAL A 48 2.73 8.31 -6.46
N ASN A 49 3.79 8.83 -7.07
CA ASN A 49 3.81 9.37 -8.42
C ASN A 49 5.18 9.09 -9.06
N THR A 50 5.32 9.44 -10.33
CA THR A 50 6.56 9.20 -11.10
C THR A 50 7.77 9.97 -10.57
N LEU A 51 7.56 11.13 -9.94
CA LEU A 51 8.64 11.99 -9.43
C LEU A 51 9.18 11.53 -8.07
N ASN A 52 8.32 10.94 -7.23
CA ASN A 52 8.67 10.55 -5.86
C ASN A 52 8.82 9.03 -5.66
N LEU A 53 8.61 8.22 -6.71
CA LEU A 53 8.66 6.76 -6.64
C LEU A 53 9.94 6.25 -5.96
N SER A 54 11.11 6.77 -6.34
CA SER A 54 12.39 6.35 -5.77
C SER A 54 12.53 6.70 -4.28
N LEU A 55 11.95 7.81 -3.84
CA LEU A 55 11.96 8.23 -2.44
C LEU A 55 11.06 7.30 -1.62
N ILE A 56 9.82 7.09 -2.08
CA ILE A 56 8.84 6.20 -1.41
C ILE A 56 9.39 4.79 -1.29
N ILE A 57 10.05 4.27 -2.33
CA ILE A 57 10.70 2.96 -2.28
C ILE A 57 11.73 2.89 -1.14
N ARG A 58 12.61 3.90 -1.01
CA ARG A 58 13.61 3.95 0.06
C ARG A 58 12.97 4.03 1.45
N GLU A 59 11.94 4.87 1.62
CA GLU A 59 11.24 4.98 2.89
C GLU A 59 10.51 3.67 3.25
N LEU A 60 9.89 3.02 2.27
CA LEU A 60 9.29 1.70 2.48
C LEU A 60 10.34 0.70 2.93
N PHE A 61 11.56 0.72 2.37
CA PHE A 61 12.65 -0.16 2.79
C PHE A 61 13.18 0.12 4.19
N TYR A 62 13.22 1.38 4.60
CA TYR A 62 13.56 1.73 5.98
C TYR A 62 12.50 1.22 6.96
N ASN A 63 11.24 1.23 6.51
CA ASN A 63 10.14 0.62 7.24
C ASN A 63 10.21 -0.92 7.14
N ASN A 64 9.70 -1.63 8.15
CA ASN A 64 9.73 -3.10 8.17
C ASN A 64 8.76 -3.70 7.12
N ILE A 65 9.22 -3.84 5.87
CA ILE A 65 8.43 -4.36 4.74
C ILE A 65 7.92 -5.78 5.01
N ILE A 66 8.70 -6.60 5.70
CA ILE A 66 8.32 -7.97 6.05
C ILE A 66 7.05 -7.96 6.88
N ARG A 67 6.95 -7.05 7.86
CA ARG A 67 5.74 -6.86 8.68
C ARG A 67 4.56 -6.30 7.88
N SER A 68 4.80 -5.47 6.86
CA SER A 68 3.73 -4.86 6.05
C SER A 68 3.28 -5.67 4.83
N CYS A 69 3.86 -6.84 4.53
CA CYS A 69 3.58 -7.59 3.30
C CYS A 69 2.08 -7.71 2.93
N GLY A 70 1.26 -8.16 3.89
CA GLY A 70 -0.18 -8.31 3.67
C GLY A 70 -0.89 -6.96 3.52
N LEU A 71 -0.48 -5.96 4.32
CA LEU A 71 -1.03 -4.60 4.24
C LEU A 71 -0.73 -3.96 2.89
N PHE A 72 0.52 -4.08 2.42
CA PHE A 72 0.97 -3.57 1.14
C PHE A 72 0.19 -4.22 0.00
N ALA A 73 0.15 -5.56 -0.06
CA ALA A 73 -0.53 -6.30 -1.13
C ALA A 73 -2.02 -5.98 -1.22
N HIS A 74 -2.71 -5.80 -0.08
CA HIS A 74 -4.10 -5.39 -0.08
C HIS A 74 -4.27 -3.92 -0.45
N ARG A 75 -3.46 -3.04 0.15
CA ARG A 75 -3.61 -1.59 0.00
C ARG A 75 -3.31 -1.15 -1.42
N ILE A 76 -2.24 -1.66 -2.06
CA ILE A 76 -1.85 -1.25 -3.41
C ILE A 76 -2.97 -1.45 -4.44
N ILE A 77 -3.72 -2.56 -4.31
CA ILE A 77 -4.90 -2.85 -5.15
C ILE A 77 -6.02 -1.83 -4.88
N ARG A 78 -6.28 -1.51 -3.61
CA ARG A 78 -7.30 -0.52 -3.23
C ARG A 78 -7.00 0.86 -3.80
N VAL A 79 -5.73 1.31 -3.73
CA VAL A 79 -5.34 2.62 -4.26
C VAL A 79 -5.37 2.64 -5.78
N GLN A 80 -4.98 1.52 -6.42
CA GLN A 80 -5.08 1.37 -7.86
C GLN A 80 -6.54 1.42 -8.34
N ILE A 81 -7.46 0.72 -7.68
CA ILE A 81 -8.89 0.77 -7.98
C ILE A 81 -9.45 2.19 -7.80
N ALA A 82 -9.03 2.89 -6.74
CA ALA A 82 -9.45 4.28 -6.51
C ALA A 82 -8.86 5.27 -7.53
N SER A 83 -7.73 4.94 -8.16
CA SER A 83 -7.03 5.83 -9.10
C SER A 83 -6.37 5.03 -10.23
N PRO A 84 -7.17 4.44 -11.15
CA PRO A 84 -6.69 3.49 -12.14
C PRO A 84 -5.78 4.13 -13.21
N PHE A 85 -5.82 5.45 -13.36
CA PHE A 85 -4.89 6.19 -14.23
C PHE A 85 -3.41 5.97 -13.85
N TYR A 86 -3.11 5.81 -12.55
CA TYR A 86 -1.74 5.62 -12.06
C TYR A 86 -1.31 4.15 -11.96
N THR A 87 -2.06 3.22 -12.57
CA THR A 87 -1.72 1.78 -12.59
C THR A 87 -0.26 1.48 -12.98
N PRO A 88 0.34 2.15 -13.99
CA PRO A 88 1.75 1.90 -14.33
C PRO A 88 2.71 2.22 -13.17
N VAL A 89 2.41 3.26 -12.38
CA VAL A 89 3.23 3.68 -11.23
C VAL A 89 3.10 2.68 -10.09
N TYR A 90 1.87 2.22 -9.80
CA TYR A 90 1.65 1.18 -8.79
C TYR A 90 2.32 -0.14 -9.18
N ALA A 91 2.26 -0.53 -10.46
CA ALA A 91 2.96 -1.71 -10.94
C ALA A 91 4.49 -1.57 -10.82
N ALA A 92 5.04 -0.40 -11.17
CA ALA A 92 6.47 -0.10 -11.01
C ALA A 92 6.93 -0.16 -9.55
N LEU A 93 6.10 0.33 -8.63
CA LEU A 93 6.37 0.19 -7.20
C LEU A 93 6.38 -1.29 -6.79
N ALA A 94 5.38 -2.06 -7.23
CA ALA A 94 5.26 -3.48 -6.91
C ALA A 94 6.43 -4.31 -7.47
N SER A 95 6.92 -4.04 -8.68
CA SER A 95 8.03 -4.80 -9.28
C SER A 95 9.34 -4.57 -8.55
N VAL A 96 9.66 -3.32 -8.19
CA VAL A 96 10.88 -3.01 -7.44
C VAL A 96 10.86 -3.71 -6.08
N ILE A 97 9.72 -3.72 -5.41
CA ILE A 97 9.54 -4.41 -4.14
C ILE A 97 9.58 -5.94 -4.32
N ASN A 98 8.99 -6.48 -5.39
CA ASN A 98 9.01 -7.91 -5.71
C ASN A 98 10.43 -8.45 -5.90
N ARG A 99 11.34 -7.66 -6.49
CA ARG A 99 12.75 -8.05 -6.64
C ARG A 99 13.44 -8.30 -5.30
N MET A 100 13.02 -7.62 -4.23
CA MET A 100 13.61 -7.77 -2.91
C MET A 100 12.87 -8.79 -2.05
N LEU A 101 11.53 -8.85 -2.17
CA LEU A 101 10.69 -9.76 -1.42
C LEU A 101 9.59 -10.35 -2.31
N SER A 102 9.92 -11.47 -2.95
CA SER A 102 9.06 -12.09 -3.97
C SER A 102 7.66 -12.48 -3.46
N LYS A 103 7.54 -12.72 -2.15
CA LYS A 103 6.26 -12.98 -1.48
C LYS A 103 5.24 -11.86 -1.69
N ILE A 104 5.67 -10.61 -1.84
CA ILE A 104 4.77 -9.47 -2.09
C ILE A 104 4.16 -9.55 -3.49
N GLY A 105 4.95 -9.89 -4.51
CA GLY A 105 4.43 -10.11 -5.86
C GLY A 105 3.42 -11.24 -5.88
N GLU A 106 3.74 -12.38 -5.25
CA GLU A 106 2.85 -13.53 -5.15
C GLU A 106 1.53 -13.20 -4.44
N LEU A 107 1.58 -12.52 -3.29
CA LEU A 107 0.38 -12.13 -2.55
C LEU A 107 -0.47 -11.12 -3.34
N THR A 108 0.16 -10.13 -3.96
CA THR A 108 -0.56 -9.15 -4.79
C THR A 108 -1.23 -9.82 -5.98
N ALA A 109 -0.53 -10.73 -6.67
CA ALA A 109 -1.07 -11.47 -7.81
C ALA A 109 -2.27 -12.35 -7.40
N LYS A 110 -2.17 -13.09 -6.29
CA LYS A 110 -3.30 -13.89 -5.76
C LYS A 110 -4.51 -13.00 -5.44
N HIS A 111 -4.31 -11.84 -4.82
CA HIS A 111 -5.39 -10.90 -4.55
C HIS A 111 -5.99 -10.30 -5.82
N LEU A 112 -5.18 -9.96 -6.83
CA LEU A 112 -5.66 -9.47 -8.11
C LEU A 112 -6.53 -10.50 -8.83
N ILE A 113 -6.09 -11.76 -8.90
CA ILE A 113 -6.87 -12.84 -9.50
C ILE A 113 -8.19 -13.04 -8.75
N SER A 114 -8.16 -13.04 -7.42
CA SER A 114 -9.38 -13.15 -6.60
C SER A 114 -10.33 -11.96 -6.81
N SER A 115 -9.78 -10.73 -6.89
CA SER A 115 -10.55 -9.51 -7.14
C SER A 115 -11.19 -9.51 -8.52
N PHE A 116 -10.44 -9.95 -9.54
CA PHE A 116 -10.95 -10.09 -10.90
C PHE A 116 -12.12 -11.06 -10.98
N ARG A 117 -11.96 -12.27 -10.41
CA ARG A 117 -13.04 -13.28 -10.40
C ARG A 117 -14.29 -12.77 -9.71
N ARG A 118 -14.14 -12.10 -8.57
CA ARG A 118 -15.26 -11.53 -7.81
C ARG A 118 -15.97 -10.42 -8.60
N THR A 119 -15.23 -9.42 -9.07
CA THR A 119 -15.80 -8.28 -9.81
C THR A 119 -16.45 -8.70 -11.12
N TYR A 120 -15.93 -9.75 -11.76
CA TYR A 120 -16.57 -10.39 -12.92
C TYR A 120 -17.91 -11.04 -12.56
N GLN A 121 -17.97 -11.81 -11.47
CA GLN A 121 -19.23 -12.43 -10.99
C GLN A 121 -20.27 -11.38 -10.57
N GLU A 122 -19.84 -10.29 -9.96
CA GLU A 122 -20.70 -9.17 -9.54
C GLU A 122 -21.13 -8.27 -10.73
N ASN A 123 -20.65 -8.53 -11.95
CA ASN A 123 -20.84 -7.69 -13.14
C ASN A 123 -20.35 -6.23 -12.98
N ASP A 124 -19.37 -5.99 -12.11
CA ASP A 124 -18.74 -4.69 -11.95
C ASP A 124 -17.67 -4.48 -13.03
N LYS A 125 -18.11 -3.94 -14.16
CA LYS A 125 -17.25 -3.66 -15.32
C LYS A 125 -16.09 -2.73 -14.96
N THR A 126 -16.31 -1.74 -14.09
CA THR A 126 -15.30 -0.72 -13.78
C THR A 126 -14.12 -1.32 -13.03
N ASN A 127 -14.40 -2.05 -11.96
CA ASN A 127 -13.37 -2.70 -11.15
C ASN A 127 -12.76 -3.92 -11.86
N CYS A 128 -13.53 -4.61 -12.70
CA CYS A 128 -13.02 -5.69 -13.55
C CYS A 128 -11.97 -5.18 -14.54
N LEU A 129 -12.25 -4.06 -15.23
CA LEU A 129 -11.28 -3.42 -16.14
C LEU A 129 -10.05 -2.90 -15.40
N ALA A 130 -10.23 -2.25 -14.25
CA ALA A 130 -9.13 -1.76 -13.43
C ALA A 130 -8.20 -2.91 -13.00
N THR A 131 -8.78 -4.02 -12.51
CA THR A 131 -8.02 -5.21 -12.08
C THR A 131 -7.31 -5.87 -13.26
N THR A 132 -7.98 -6.01 -14.41
CA THR A 132 -7.39 -6.59 -15.64
C THR A 132 -6.23 -5.75 -16.16
N THR A 133 -6.37 -4.43 -16.16
CA THR A 133 -5.30 -3.50 -16.55
C THR A 133 -4.09 -3.65 -15.63
N PHE A 134 -4.33 -3.80 -14.32
CA PHE A 134 -3.25 -3.98 -13.37
C PHE A 134 -2.51 -5.32 -13.55
N ILE A 135 -3.25 -6.41 -13.82
CA ILE A 135 -2.66 -7.70 -14.20
C ILE A 135 -1.78 -7.56 -15.46
N GLY A 136 -2.27 -6.85 -16.48
CA GLY A 136 -1.48 -6.60 -17.70
C GLY A 136 -0.16 -5.88 -17.41
N HIS A 137 -0.15 -4.89 -16.52
CA HIS A 137 1.08 -4.23 -16.10
C HIS A 137 2.00 -5.12 -15.27
N PHE A 138 1.46 -6.01 -14.44
CA PHE A 138 2.26 -7.00 -13.69
C PHE A 138 3.03 -7.92 -14.64
N VAL A 139 2.34 -8.46 -15.64
CA VAL A 139 2.94 -9.31 -16.68
C VAL A 139 4.02 -8.54 -17.46
N ASN A 140 3.75 -7.29 -17.86
CA ASN A 140 4.71 -6.46 -18.57
C ASN A 140 5.99 -6.18 -17.77
N GLN A 141 5.93 -6.27 -16.44
CA GLN A 141 7.07 -6.06 -15.55
C GLN A 141 7.73 -7.36 -15.09
N ASN A 142 7.34 -8.50 -15.66
CA ASN A 142 7.84 -9.83 -15.32
C ASN A 142 7.72 -10.14 -13.81
N ILE A 143 6.61 -9.72 -13.20
CA ILE A 143 6.18 -10.17 -11.86
C ILE A 143 5.31 -11.42 -12.06
#